data_AF-A0AAU3HB91-F1
#
_entry.id   AF-A0AAU3HB91-F1
#
_cell.length_a   1.000
_cell.length_b   1.000
_cell.length_c   1.000
_cell.angle_alpha   90.00
_cell.angle_beta   90.00
_cell.angle_gamma   90.00
#
_symmetry.space_group_name_H-M   'P 1'
#
loop_
_entity.id
_entity.type
_entity.pdbx_description
1 polymer ?
#
loop_
_entity_poly.entity_id
_entity_poly.type
_entity_poly.pdbx_seq_one_letter_code
_entity_poly.pdbx_strand_id
1 'polypeptide(L)' 'MTNPDLDPALYPPIDPREDVPDDPGELLPDTPDVLPEAPTEPMPDDGEPGGVPEPA' A
#
# COMPACT_ATOMS: atom_id res chain seq x y z
N MET A 1 -18.11 4.46 -2.56
CA MET A 1 -16.93 3.66 -2.96
C MET A 1 -17.11 3.32 -4.43
N THR A 2 -16.16 3.74 -5.28
CA THR A 2 -16.14 3.38 -6.70
C THR A 2 -15.16 2.23 -6.84
N ASN A 3 -15.55 1.15 -7.54
CA ASN A 3 -14.62 0.07 -7.83
C ASN A 3 -13.46 0.59 -8.69
N PRO A 4 -12.21 0.14 -8.45
CA PRO A 4 -11.11 0.45 -9.35
C PRO A 4 -11.43 -0.04 -10.77
N ASP A 5 -10.97 0.70 -11.77
CA ASP A 5 -11.07 0.29 -13.18
C ASP A 5 -10.02 -0.80 -13.44
N LEU A 6 -10.43 -2.05 -13.25
CA LEU A 6 -9.59 -3.23 -13.46
C LEU A 6 -9.70 -3.67 -14.92
N ASP A 7 -8.56 -3.95 -15.56
CA ASP A 7 -8.53 -4.55 -16.89
C ASP A 7 -9.13 -5.96 -16.84
N PRO A 8 -10.29 -6.21 -17.48
CA PRO A 8 -10.95 -7.51 -17.43
C PRO A 8 -10.16 -8.62 -18.15
N ALA A 9 -9.18 -8.27 -18.99
CA ALA A 9 -8.28 -9.25 -19.60
C ALA A 9 -7.20 -9.74 -18.62
N LEU A 10 -6.83 -8.91 -17.63
CA LEU A 10 -5.85 -9.27 -16.60
C LEU A 10 -6.52 -9.79 -15.32
N TYR A 11 -7.68 -9.23 -14.98
CA TYR A 11 -8.46 -9.55 -13.79
C TYR A 11 -9.92 -9.83 -14.19
N PRO A 12 -10.21 -11.04 -14.70
CA PRO A 12 -11.57 -11.42 -15.03
C PRO A 12 -12.47 -11.41 -13.79
N PRO A 13 -13.80 -11.19 -13.93
CA PRO A 13 -14.73 -11.27 -12.81
C PRO A 13 -14.72 -12.66 -12.16
N ILE A 14 -14.79 -12.71 -10.83
CA ILE A 14 -14.88 -13.95 -10.06
C ILE A 14 -16.22 -14.66 -10.37
N ASP A 15 -16.18 -15.95 -10.74
CA ASP A 15 -17.37 -16.79 -10.92
C ASP A 15 -17.83 -17.36 -9.56
N PRO A 16 -19.02 -17.00 -9.03
CA PRO A 16 -19.52 -17.53 -7.77
C PRO A 16 -19.93 -19.01 -7.83
N ARG A 17 -19.89 -19.64 -9.00
CA ARG A 17 -20.12 -21.08 -9.19
C ARG A 17 -18.85 -21.91 -9.18
N GLU A 18 -17.68 -21.29 -9.26
CA GLU A 18 -16.43 -22.00 -9.02
C GLU A 18 -16.36 -22.42 -7.55
N ASP A 19 -15.77 -23.61 -7.33
CA ASP A 19 -15.48 -24.06 -5.98
C ASP A 19 -14.49 -23.10 -5.32
N VAL A 20 -14.66 -22.89 -4.02
CA VAL A 20 -13.74 -22.05 -3.24
C VAL A 20 -12.38 -22.73 -3.21
N PRO A 21 -11.28 -22.03 -3.53
CA PRO A 21 -9.94 -22.59 -3.40
C PRO A 21 -9.65 -23.03 -1.96
N ASP A 22 -8.95 -24.16 -1.80
CA ASP A 22 -8.52 -24.65 -0.49
C ASP A 22 -7.51 -23.72 0.20
N ASP A 23 -6.74 -22.97 -0.59
CA ASP A 23 -5.80 -21.95 -0.12
C ASP A 23 -6.30 -20.55 -0.50
N PRO A 24 -6.60 -19.68 0.48
CA PRO A 24 -6.99 -18.30 0.20
C PRO A 24 -5.90 -17.48 -0.50
N GLY A 25 -4.64 -17.91 -0.44
CA GLY A 25 -3.52 -17.29 -1.16
C GLY A 25 -3.69 -17.28 -2.68
N GLU A 26 -4.39 -18.26 -3.25
CA GLU A 26 -4.69 -18.33 -4.69
C GLU A 26 -5.59 -17.19 -5.20
N LEU A 27 -6.34 -16.54 -4.29
CA LEU A 27 -7.19 -15.39 -4.62
C LEU A 27 -6.48 -14.05 -4.37
N LEU A 28 -5.33 -14.06 -3.70
CA LEU A 28 -4.60 -12.84 -3.40
C LEU A 28 -3.71 -12.49 -4.58
N PRO A 29 -3.62 -11.21 -4.97
CA PRO A 29 -2.66 -10.79 -5.96
C PRO A 29 -1.24 -11.09 -5.44
N ASP A 30 -0.35 -11.51 -6.34
CA ASP A 30 1.05 -11.72 -6.01
C ASP A 30 1.63 -10.45 -5.37
N THR A 31 2.01 -10.55 -4.10
CA THR A 31 2.80 -9.50 -3.46
C THR A 31 4.24 -9.63 -3.92
N PRO A 32 4.96 -8.52 -4.14
CA PRO A 32 6.37 -8.59 -4.51
C PRO A 32 7.17 -9.30 -3.40
N ASP A 33 8.03 -10.24 -3.81
CA ASP A 33 8.91 -11.00 -2.90
C ASP A 33 9.83 -10.09 -2.08
N VAL A 34 10.19 -8.93 -2.64
CA VAL A 34 10.99 -7.90 -2.00
C VAL A 34 10.22 -6.58 -1.99
N LEU A 35 10.08 -6.01 -0.81
CA LEU A 35 9.49 -4.69 -0.64
C LEU A 35 10.38 -3.61 -1.26
N PRO A 36 9.81 -2.54 -1.86
CA PRO A 36 10.58 -1.38 -2.29
C PRO A 36 11.27 -0.71 -1.09
N GLU A 37 12.34 0.03 -1.36
CA GLU A 37 13.00 0.85 -0.33
C GLU A 37 12.02 1.85 0.29
N ALA A 38 12.14 2.06 1.60
CA ALA A 38 11.33 3.03 2.30
C ALA A 38 11.62 4.46 1.79
N PRO A 39 10.61 5.33 1.69
CA PRO A 39 10.84 6.75 1.40
C PRO A 39 11.80 7.37 2.41
N THR A 40 12.68 8.26 1.96
CA THR A 40 13.56 9.02 2.85
C THR A 40 12.75 10.04 3.65
N GLU A 41 12.91 10.05 4.98
CA GLU A 41 12.32 11.09 5.81
C GLU A 41 13.01 12.44 5.57
N PRO A 42 12.26 13.55 5.48
CA PRO A 42 12.88 14.87 5.45
C PRO A 42 13.57 15.11 6.79
N MET A 43 14.87 15.37 6.75
CA MET A 43 15.58 15.88 7.91
C MET A 43 15.03 17.27 8.27
N PRO A 44 14.94 17.62 9.56
CA PRO A 44 14.68 19.00 9.94
C PRO A 44 15.74 19.91 9.30
N ASP A 45 15.31 21.06 8.79
CA ASP A 45 16.23 22.09 8.30
C ASP A 45 17.09 22.58 9.48
N ASP A 46 18.40 22.73 9.29
CA ASP A 46 19.35 23.20 10.31
C ASP A 46 19.13 24.69 10.70
N GLY A 47 18.00 25.29 10.31
CA GLY A 47 17.85 26.72 10.12
C GLY A 47 16.64 27.41 10.76
N GLU A 48 15.74 26.72 11.45
CA GLU A 48 14.62 27.42 12.12
C GLU A 48 14.58 27.13 13.63
N PRO A 49 14.67 28.17 14.50
CA PRO A 49 14.57 28.01 15.94
C PRO A 49 13.11 27.74 16.34
N GLY A 50 12.64 26.52 16.07
CA GLY A 50 11.35 26.00 16.53
C GLY A 50 11.38 25.54 17.99
N GLY A 51 12.19 26.17 18.84
CA GLY A 51 12.23 25.92 20.27
C GLY A 51 11.30 26.88 21.01
N VAL A 52 10.55 26.38 22.00
CA VAL A 52 9.84 27.25 22.95
C VAL A 52 10.85 28.18 23.64
N PRO A 53 10.59 29.50 23.76
CA PRO A 53 11.49 30.39 24.50
C PRO A 53 11.64 29.90 25.94
N GLU A 54 12.88 29.86 26.43
CA GLU A 54 13.15 29.53 27.83
C GLU A 54 12.55 30.59 28.78
N PRO A 55 12.01 30.18 29.95
CA PRO A 55 11.41 31.11 30.89
C PRO A 55 12.46 32.08 31.46
N ALA A 56 12.02 33.33 31.64
CA ALA A 56 12.82 34.44 32.16
C ALA A 56 13.18 34.32 33.65
#